data_AF-A0A7C2PFB6-F1
#
_entry.id   AF-A0A7C2PFB6-F1
#
_cell.length_a   1.000
_cell.length_b   1.000
_cell.length_c   1.000
_cell.angle_alpha   90.00
_cell.angle_beta   90.00
_cell.angle_gamma   90.00
#
_symmetry.space_group_name_H-M   'P 1'
#
loop_
_entity.id
_entity.type
_entity.pdbx_description
1 polymer ?
#
loop_
_entity_poly.entity_id
_entity_poly.type
_entity_poly.pdbx_seq_one_letter_code
_entity_poly.pdbx_strand_id
1 'polypeptide(L)'
;MNQVFILFSNIIPKRCVMWLLHILIRSFPFILLAFGYFVFYHFKHWLPTWGLSDKWNKRILHAYHILMIFFTLPFSILTIYGPNNSIIPPDWFNMTIFFPAYVWYTTHLILFLILLVYDVLKLVTWPGIHIYRQFRPSNEVDTSKRQWLKRSVIALPVGLFAINTIGVYGSDDYVVNRIKIPIKNLSSKLKNFRITQISDLHFGPFMDDKKFADYARVIHSLGSDIIVVTGDIIHSSNELIPMAARALNQLEAKGGIYGCIGNHEYYINVTAFRKVFKESKVDILINESRR
;
A
#
# COMPACT_ATOMS: atom_id res chain seq x y z
N MET A 1 13.95 25.70 -39.49
CA MET A 1 13.41 25.13 -38.25
C MET A 1 12.76 23.81 -38.61
N ASN A 2 13.36 22.68 -38.23
CA ASN A 2 12.78 21.37 -38.51
C ASN A 2 11.76 21.06 -37.41
N GLN A 3 10.47 21.03 -37.76
CA GLN A 3 9.41 20.58 -36.86
C GLN A 3 9.28 19.06 -36.97
N VAL A 4 9.56 18.37 -35.86
CA VAL A 4 9.29 16.93 -35.72
C VAL A 4 7.89 16.78 -35.15
N PHE A 5 6.98 16.19 -35.92
CA PHE A 5 5.65 15.82 -35.46
C PHE A 5 5.66 14.35 -35.06
N ILE A 6 5.43 14.08 -33.76
CA ILE A 6 5.27 12.73 -33.24
C ILE A 6 3.78 12.42 -33.20
N LEU A 7 3.34 11.46 -34.02
CA LEU A 7 1.96 11.01 -34.10
C LEU A 7 1.83 9.71 -33.30
N PHE A 8 1.20 9.76 -32.13
CA PHE A 8 0.86 8.55 -31.37
C PHE A 8 -0.38 7.90 -32.01
N SER A 9 -0.21 6.76 -32.67
CA SER A 9 -1.36 5.95 -33.11
C SER A 9 -2.03 5.33 -31.87
N ASN A 10 -3.24 5.77 -31.53
CA ASN A 10 -4.09 5.07 -30.57
C ASN A 10 -4.62 3.78 -31.23
N ILE A 11 -3.85 2.69 -31.16
CA ILE A 11 -4.16 1.39 -31.77
C ILE A 11 -5.39 0.72 -31.10
N ILE A 12 -5.88 1.25 -29.99
CA ILE A 12 -7.12 0.79 -29.33
C ILE A 12 -8.05 1.99 -29.15
N PRO A 13 -9.34 1.92 -29.56
CA PRO A 13 -10.30 2.96 -29.28
C PRO A 13 -10.36 3.20 -27.77
N LYS A 14 -10.11 4.44 -27.32
CA LYS A 14 -10.17 4.81 -25.89
C LYS A 14 -11.45 4.32 -25.21
N ARG A 15 -12.56 4.25 -25.96
CA ARG A 15 -13.85 3.69 -25.50
C ARG A 15 -13.79 2.20 -25.15
N CYS A 16 -13.09 1.37 -25.94
CA CYS A 16 -12.94 -0.06 -25.67
C CYS A 16 -12.08 -0.30 -24.42
N VAL A 17 -10.96 0.44 -24.29
CA VAL A 17 -10.10 0.38 -23.10
C VAL A 17 -10.85 0.80 -21.85
N MET A 18 -11.57 1.92 -21.90
CA MET A 18 -12.39 2.41 -20.79
C MET A 18 -13.50 1.41 -20.42
N TRP A 19 -14.15 0.81 -21.42
CA TRP A 19 -15.20 -0.19 -21.17
C TRP A 19 -14.66 -1.46 -20.48
N LEU A 20 -13.52 -1.98 -20.93
CA LEU A 20 -12.85 -3.11 -20.29
C LEU A 20 -12.39 -2.79 -18.87
N LEU A 21 -11.83 -1.59 -18.65
CA LEU A 21 -11.46 -1.11 -17.32
C LEU A 21 -12.67 -1.03 -16.38
N HIS A 22 -13.81 -0.52 -16.85
CA HIS A 22 -15.03 -0.47 -16.06
C HIS A 22 -15.54 -1.87 -15.68
N ILE A 23 -15.47 -2.82 -16.59
CA ILE A 23 -15.83 -4.23 -16.29
C ILE A 23 -14.88 -4.78 -15.24
N LEU A 24 -13.56 -4.66 -15.44
CA LEU A 24 -12.57 -5.18 -14.52
C LEU A 24 -12.73 -4.60 -13.11
N ILE A 25 -12.91 -3.28 -13.00
CA ILE A 25 -13.12 -2.58 -11.72
C ILE A 25 -14.40 -3.11 -11.06
N ARG A 26 -15.52 -3.20 -11.76
CA ARG A 26 -16.79 -3.68 -11.18
C ARG A 26 -16.78 -5.17 -10.84
N SER A 27 -15.95 -5.97 -11.51
CA SER A 27 -15.75 -7.38 -11.20
C SER A 27 -14.82 -7.61 -10.00
N PHE A 28 -14.06 -6.59 -9.56
CA PHE A 28 -13.05 -6.73 -8.52
C PHE A 28 -13.57 -7.33 -7.20
N PRO A 29 -14.73 -6.92 -6.63
CA PRO A 29 -15.24 -7.51 -5.40
C PRO A 29 -15.59 -8.99 -5.55
N PHE A 30 -16.05 -9.42 -6.72
CA PHE A 30 -16.34 -10.82 -7.01
C PHE A 30 -15.07 -11.67 -7.10
N ILE A 31 -13.99 -11.11 -7.66
CA ILE A 31 -12.67 -11.75 -7.69
C ILE A 31 -12.14 -11.92 -6.26
N LEU A 32 -12.25 -10.89 -5.43
CA LEU A 32 -11.87 -10.94 -4.02
C LEU A 32 -12.66 -12.01 -3.24
N LEU A 33 -13.97 -12.11 -3.48
CA LEU A 33 -14.79 -13.17 -2.91
C LEU A 33 -14.38 -14.55 -3.41
N ALA A 34 -14.07 -14.72 -4.70
CA ALA A 34 -13.65 -16.01 -5.24
C ALA A 34 -12.35 -16.50 -4.58
N PHE A 35 -11.35 -15.64 -4.45
CA PHE A 35 -10.11 -15.97 -3.71
C PHE A 35 -10.39 -16.23 -2.22
N GLY A 36 -11.21 -15.39 -1.60
CA GLY A 36 -11.64 -15.54 -0.20
C GLY A 36 -12.29 -16.89 0.06
N TYR A 37 -13.22 -17.31 -0.80
CA TYR A 37 -13.92 -18.59 -0.71
C TYR A 37 -13.02 -19.79 -1.00
N PHE A 38 -12.05 -19.66 -1.90
CA PHE A 38 -11.05 -20.71 -2.13
C PHE A 38 -10.24 -21.01 -0.86
N VAL A 39 -9.72 -19.96 -0.21
CA VAL A 39 -8.99 -20.09 1.07
C VAL A 39 -9.93 -20.61 2.17
N PHE A 40 -11.17 -20.09 2.23
CA PHE A 40 -12.18 -20.54 3.17
C PHE A 40 -12.48 -22.04 3.02
N TYR A 41 -12.59 -22.55 1.80
CA TYR A 41 -12.83 -23.97 1.54
C TYR A 41 -11.76 -24.84 2.18
N HIS A 42 -10.49 -24.52 1.99
CA HIS A 42 -9.38 -25.21 2.64
C HIS A 42 -9.44 -25.09 4.16
N PHE A 43 -9.65 -23.87 4.65
CA PHE A 43 -9.75 -23.60 6.09
C PHE A 43 -10.88 -24.40 6.76
N LYS A 44 -12.06 -24.51 6.14
CA LYS A 44 -13.20 -25.30 6.62
C LYS A 44 -12.86 -26.78 6.82
N HIS A 45 -12.06 -27.37 5.93
CA HIS A 45 -11.66 -28.78 6.04
C HIS A 45 -10.52 -28.98 7.05
N TRP A 46 -9.74 -27.94 7.34
CA TRP A 46 -8.59 -28.01 8.23
C TRP A 46 -8.94 -27.68 9.67
N LEU A 47 -9.84 -26.73 9.91
CA LEU A 47 -10.20 -26.24 11.23
C LEU A 47 -10.58 -27.35 12.23
N PRO A 48 -11.36 -28.40 11.87
CA PRO A 48 -11.68 -29.49 12.80
C PRO A 48 -10.44 -30.25 13.30
N THR A 49 -9.32 -30.22 12.56
CA THR A 49 -8.08 -30.89 12.98
C THR A 49 -7.37 -30.20 14.15
N TRP A 50 -7.87 -29.04 14.58
CA TRP A 50 -7.31 -28.27 15.70
C TRP A 50 -7.82 -28.76 17.06
N GLY A 51 -8.74 -29.73 17.08
CA GLY A 51 -9.27 -30.32 18.32
C GLY A 51 -10.29 -29.44 19.05
N LEU A 52 -10.82 -28.41 18.37
CA LEU A 52 -11.92 -27.60 18.89
C LEU A 52 -13.24 -28.34 18.78
N SER A 53 -14.19 -28.03 19.67
CA SER A 53 -15.54 -28.59 19.60
C SER A 53 -16.30 -28.11 18.35
N ASP A 54 -17.25 -28.90 17.87
CA ASP A 54 -18.05 -28.57 16.68
C ASP A 54 -18.78 -27.22 16.79
N LYS A 55 -19.21 -26.85 18.01
CA LYS A 55 -19.82 -25.54 18.29
C LYS A 55 -18.83 -24.41 17.99
N TRP A 56 -17.57 -24.54 18.41
CA TRP A 56 -16.53 -23.55 18.15
C TRP A 56 -16.08 -23.55 16.69
N ASN A 57 -15.94 -24.71 16.06
CA ASN A 57 -15.66 -24.83 14.63
C ASN A 57 -16.71 -24.04 13.82
N LYS A 58 -18.00 -24.28 14.08
CA LYS A 58 -19.09 -23.55 13.42
C LYS A 58 -18.98 -22.04 13.66
N ARG A 59 -18.78 -21.59 14.90
CA ARG A 59 -18.68 -20.16 15.23
C ARG A 59 -17.54 -19.46 14.49
N ILE A 60 -16.35 -20.07 14.45
CA ILE A 60 -15.19 -19.54 13.75
C ILE A 60 -15.46 -19.44 12.24
N LEU A 61 -16.04 -20.48 11.64
CA LEU A 61 -16.38 -20.46 10.21
C LEU A 61 -17.44 -19.41 9.86
N HIS A 62 -18.42 -19.16 10.75
CA HIS A 62 -19.39 -18.09 10.56
C HIS A 62 -18.74 -16.72 10.68
N ALA A 63 -17.89 -16.51 11.70
CA ALA A 63 -17.15 -15.27 11.88
C ALA A 63 -16.25 -14.96 10.67
N TYR A 64 -15.55 -15.96 10.14
CA TYR A 64 -14.75 -15.82 8.91
C TYR A 64 -15.61 -15.34 7.73
N HIS A 65 -16.77 -15.98 7.48
CA HIS A 65 -17.65 -15.56 6.39
C HIS A 65 -18.16 -14.13 6.57
N ILE A 66 -18.57 -13.76 7.79
CA ILE A 66 -19.04 -12.41 8.09
C ILE A 66 -17.92 -11.39 7.82
N LEU A 67 -16.70 -11.67 8.30
CA LEU A 67 -15.54 -10.80 8.05
C LEU A 67 -15.20 -10.69 6.58
N MET A 68 -15.28 -11.79 5.83
CA MET A 68 -15.06 -11.77 4.38
C MET A 68 -16.09 -10.89 3.66
N ILE A 69 -17.39 -11.01 3.99
CA ILE A 69 -18.42 -10.14 3.41
C ILE A 69 -18.16 -8.69 3.82
N PHE A 70 -17.94 -8.45 5.11
CA PHE A 70 -17.67 -7.13 5.67
C PHE A 70 -16.49 -6.43 4.99
N PHE A 71 -15.35 -7.10 4.85
CA PHE A 71 -14.17 -6.55 4.18
C PHE A 71 -14.32 -6.45 2.67
N THR A 72 -15.27 -7.15 2.03
CA THR A 72 -15.60 -6.94 0.61
C THR A 72 -16.34 -5.61 0.37
N LEU A 73 -17.22 -5.21 1.30
CA LEU A 73 -18.13 -4.07 1.12
C LEU A 73 -17.43 -2.75 0.75
N PRO A 74 -16.31 -2.35 1.39
CA PRO A 74 -15.60 -1.12 1.05
C PRO A 74 -15.15 -1.08 -0.42
N PHE A 75 -14.68 -2.22 -0.96
CA PHE A 75 -14.29 -2.31 -2.37
C PHE A 75 -15.51 -2.22 -3.31
N SER A 76 -16.65 -2.79 -2.92
CA SER A 76 -17.91 -2.61 -3.67
C SER A 76 -18.33 -1.13 -3.72
N ILE A 77 -18.19 -0.39 -2.62
CA ILE A 77 -18.50 1.05 -2.59
C ILE A 77 -17.54 1.81 -3.51
N LEU A 78 -16.23 1.55 -3.46
CA LEU A 78 -15.26 2.20 -4.34
C LEU A 78 -15.51 1.92 -5.83
N THR A 79 -15.95 0.71 -6.19
CA THR A 79 -16.21 0.39 -7.59
C THR A 79 -17.47 1.07 -8.14
N ILE A 80 -18.43 1.41 -7.28
CA ILE A 80 -19.65 2.15 -7.63
C ILE A 80 -19.37 3.66 -7.71
N TYR A 81 -18.64 4.22 -6.74
CA TYR A 81 -18.49 5.68 -6.58
C TYR A 81 -17.11 6.24 -6.94
N GLY A 82 -16.09 5.40 -6.99
CA GLY A 82 -14.69 5.78 -7.26
C GLY A 82 -14.39 6.29 -8.67
N PRO A 83 -15.01 5.80 -9.76
CA PRO A 83 -14.69 6.26 -11.12
C PRO A 83 -14.93 7.75 -11.40
N ASN A 84 -15.75 8.42 -10.57
CA ASN A 84 -16.08 9.83 -10.73
C ASN A 84 -15.33 10.73 -9.73
N ASN A 85 -14.30 10.24 -9.02
CA ASN A 85 -13.55 10.96 -7.98
C ASN A 85 -14.44 11.65 -6.92
N SER A 86 -15.69 11.22 -6.75
CA SER A 86 -16.69 11.99 -6.00
C SER A 86 -16.64 11.74 -4.51
N ILE A 87 -15.99 10.66 -4.07
CA ILE A 87 -15.92 10.27 -2.65
C ILE A 87 -14.48 9.86 -2.32
N ILE A 88 -13.81 10.70 -1.56
CA ILE A 88 -12.54 10.38 -0.92
C ILE A 88 -12.89 9.95 0.51
N PRO A 89 -12.70 8.67 0.88
CA PRO A 89 -12.99 8.22 2.23
C PRO A 89 -12.13 8.97 3.25
N PRO A 90 -12.69 9.37 4.42
CA PRO A 90 -11.92 10.05 5.45
C PRO A 90 -10.83 9.13 6.03
N ASP A 91 -9.78 9.72 6.58
CA ASP A 91 -8.60 8.99 7.06
C ASP A 91 -8.92 7.91 8.09
N TRP A 92 -9.86 8.17 9.01
CA TRP A 92 -10.31 7.16 9.97
C TRP A 92 -10.91 5.94 9.29
N PHE A 93 -11.65 6.12 8.18
CA PHE A 93 -12.25 5.03 7.42
C PHE A 93 -11.17 4.25 6.68
N ASN A 94 -10.20 4.95 6.09
CA ASN A 94 -9.04 4.30 5.49
C ASN A 94 -8.28 3.43 6.50
N MET A 95 -8.04 3.97 7.69
CA MET A 95 -7.27 3.31 8.75
C MET A 95 -7.98 2.14 9.42
N THR A 96 -9.28 2.25 9.65
CA THR A 96 -10.05 1.26 10.42
C THR A 96 -10.78 0.25 9.56
N ILE A 97 -10.98 0.53 8.26
CA ILE A 97 -11.77 -0.32 7.38
C ILE A 97 -10.98 -0.74 6.13
N PHE A 98 -10.43 0.19 5.36
CA PHE A 98 -9.74 -0.16 4.11
C PHE A 98 -8.42 -0.90 4.34
N PHE A 99 -7.53 -0.39 5.20
CA PHE A 99 -6.25 -1.06 5.43
C PHE A 99 -6.41 -2.44 6.07
N PRO A 100 -7.30 -2.68 7.04
CA PRO A 100 -7.56 -4.05 7.51
C PRO A 100 -8.11 -4.96 6.42
N ALA A 101 -8.99 -4.43 5.55
CA ALA A 101 -9.49 -5.18 4.41
C ALA A 101 -8.36 -5.49 3.39
N TYR A 102 -7.43 -4.56 3.19
CA TYR A 102 -6.25 -4.75 2.35
C TYR A 102 -5.34 -5.84 2.92
N VAL A 103 -5.01 -5.78 4.22
CA VAL A 103 -4.25 -6.82 4.94
C VAL A 103 -4.94 -8.17 4.82
N TRP A 104 -6.26 -8.21 5.00
CA TRP A 104 -7.07 -9.41 4.84
C TRP A 104 -6.90 -9.99 3.43
N TYR A 105 -7.17 -9.25 2.36
CA TYR A 105 -7.14 -9.79 1.00
C TYR A 105 -5.75 -10.08 0.47
N THR A 106 -4.74 -9.31 0.84
CA THR A 106 -3.35 -9.62 0.47
C THR A 106 -2.87 -10.88 1.17
N THR A 107 -3.23 -11.09 2.44
CA THR A 107 -3.00 -12.38 3.13
C THR A 107 -3.73 -13.52 2.40
N HIS A 108 -4.99 -13.32 1.99
CA HIS A 108 -5.74 -14.34 1.24
C HIS A 108 -5.14 -14.61 -0.13
N LEU A 109 -4.60 -13.61 -0.82
CA LEU A 109 -3.92 -13.79 -2.09
C LEU A 109 -2.66 -14.66 -1.92
N ILE A 110 -1.84 -14.37 -0.91
CA ILE A 110 -0.65 -15.17 -0.60
C ILE A 110 -1.05 -16.60 -0.26
N LEU A 111 -2.07 -16.79 0.61
CA LEU A 111 -2.59 -18.11 0.96
C LEU A 111 -3.16 -18.82 -0.26
N PHE A 112 -3.92 -18.14 -1.12
CA PHE A 112 -4.45 -18.69 -2.36
C PHE A 112 -3.32 -19.25 -3.22
N LEU A 113 -2.23 -18.50 -3.43
CA LEU A 113 -1.09 -18.95 -4.23
C LEU A 113 -0.41 -20.18 -3.61
N ILE A 114 -0.19 -20.20 -2.29
CA ILE A 114 0.40 -21.34 -1.58
C ILE A 114 -0.50 -22.58 -1.68
N LEU A 115 -1.80 -22.41 -1.45
CA LEU A 115 -2.80 -23.48 -1.50
C LEU A 115 -3.00 -24.01 -2.92
N LEU A 116 -2.94 -23.13 -3.92
CA LEU A 116 -3.00 -23.51 -5.33
C LEU A 116 -1.81 -24.41 -5.70
N VAL A 117 -0.59 -24.03 -5.29
CA VAL A 117 0.60 -24.87 -5.48
C VAL A 117 0.42 -26.21 -4.76
N TYR A 118 -0.08 -26.20 -3.52
CA TYR A 118 -0.38 -27.43 -2.78
C TYR A 118 -1.38 -28.34 -3.53
N ASP A 119 -2.46 -27.77 -4.06
CA ASP A 119 -3.48 -28.53 -4.79
C ASP A 119 -2.96 -29.09 -6.11
N VAL A 120 -2.15 -28.31 -6.84
CA VAL A 120 -1.49 -28.77 -8.07
C VAL A 120 -0.51 -29.91 -7.76
N LEU A 121 0.35 -29.76 -6.75
CA LEU A 121 1.27 -30.82 -6.33
C LEU A 121 0.52 -32.07 -5.89
N LYS A 122 -0.56 -31.92 -5.14
CA LYS A 122 -1.42 -33.02 -4.73
C LYS A 122 -2.04 -33.71 -5.94
N LEU A 123 -2.57 -32.97 -6.92
CA LEU A 123 -3.15 -33.53 -8.14
C LEU A 123 -2.12 -34.32 -8.95
N VAL A 124 -0.92 -33.78 -9.14
CA VAL A 124 0.16 -34.41 -9.92
C VAL A 124 0.71 -35.66 -9.21
N THR A 125 0.88 -35.61 -7.89
CA THR A 125 1.44 -36.73 -7.11
C THR A 125 0.42 -37.79 -6.72
N TRP A 126 -0.88 -37.47 -6.77
CA TRP A 126 -1.96 -38.36 -6.32
C TRP A 126 -1.95 -39.74 -7.00
N PRO A 127 -1.79 -39.88 -8.33
CA PRO A 127 -1.76 -41.20 -8.98
C PRO A 127 -0.61 -42.07 -8.47
N GLY A 128 0.61 -41.51 -8.41
CA GLY A 128 1.80 -42.22 -7.93
C GLY A 128 1.69 -42.63 -6.45
N ILE A 129 1.18 -41.73 -5.60
CA ILE A 129 0.92 -42.02 -4.19
C ILE A 129 -0.14 -43.11 -4.04
N HIS A 130 -1.19 -43.10 -4.87
CA HIS A 130 -2.26 -44.08 -4.82
C HIS A 130 -1.75 -45.49 -5.16
N ILE A 131 -0.96 -45.61 -6.24
CA ILE A 131 -0.31 -46.87 -6.64
C ILE A 131 0.65 -47.33 -5.53
N TYR A 132 1.54 -46.45 -5.05
CA TYR A 132 2.50 -46.79 -4.00
C TYR A 132 1.82 -47.32 -2.73
N ARG A 133 0.68 -46.74 -2.33
CA ARG A 133 -0.08 -47.18 -1.15
C ARG A 133 -0.64 -48.59 -1.27
N GLN A 134 -0.93 -49.08 -2.48
CA GLN A 134 -1.43 -50.44 -2.69
C GLN A 134 -0.34 -51.49 -2.39
N PHE A 135 0.94 -51.14 -2.58
CA PHE A 135 2.08 -52.03 -2.37
C PHE A 135 2.82 -51.78 -1.04
N ARG A 136 2.35 -50.81 -0.24
CA ARG A 136 3.02 -50.44 1.03
C ARG A 136 2.62 -51.42 2.15
N PRO A 137 3.58 -52.09 2.82
CA PRO A 137 3.27 -52.91 3.99
C PRO A 137 2.71 -52.06 5.13
N SER A 138 1.76 -52.64 5.88
CA SER A 138 1.02 -51.98 6.98
C SER A 138 1.90 -51.79 8.21
N ASN A 139 2.86 -50.89 8.14
CA ASN A 139 3.61 -50.44 9.32
C ASN A 139 2.81 -49.35 10.05
N GLU A 140 2.92 -49.31 11.38
CA GLU A 140 2.36 -48.23 12.19
C GLU A 140 2.89 -46.88 11.68
N VAL A 141 1.96 -46.02 11.25
CA VAL A 141 2.30 -44.68 10.77
C VAL A 141 2.47 -43.80 11.99
N ASP A 142 3.70 -43.34 12.23
CA ASP A 142 3.98 -42.29 13.22
C ASP A 142 3.11 -41.05 12.92
N THR A 143 2.09 -40.85 13.74
CA THR A 143 1.13 -39.75 13.56
C THR A 143 1.68 -38.43 14.08
N SER A 144 2.78 -38.42 14.85
CA SER A 144 3.34 -37.22 15.47
C SER A 144 3.81 -36.21 14.40
N LYS A 145 4.55 -36.66 13.39
CA LYS A 145 5.00 -35.83 12.25
C LYS A 145 3.81 -35.28 11.46
N ARG A 146 2.76 -36.09 11.26
CA ARG A 146 1.52 -35.68 10.58
C ARG A 146 0.76 -34.63 11.39
N GLN A 147 0.71 -34.77 12.71
CA GLN A 147 0.08 -33.78 13.59
C GLN A 147 0.90 -32.48 13.67
N TRP A 148 2.23 -32.57 13.71
CA TRP A 148 3.12 -31.41 13.69
C TRP A 148 2.99 -30.62 12.38
N LEU A 149 2.93 -31.29 11.22
CA LEU A 149 2.66 -30.66 9.93
C LEU A 149 1.29 -29.95 9.93
N LYS A 150 0.25 -30.60 10.44
CA LYS A 150 -1.10 -30.00 10.57
C LYS A 150 -1.10 -28.75 11.46
N ARG A 151 -0.29 -28.72 12.53
CA ARG A 151 -0.16 -27.55 13.41
C ARG A 151 0.66 -26.42 12.77
N SER A 152 1.70 -26.75 12.01
CA SER A 152 2.54 -25.77 11.30
C SER A 152 1.76 -25.01 10.22
N VAL A 153 0.76 -25.66 9.62
CA VAL A 153 -0.19 -25.04 8.69
C VAL A 153 -1.05 -23.95 9.35
N ILE A 154 -1.21 -23.95 10.68
CA ILE A 154 -1.96 -22.93 11.43
C ILE A 154 -1.13 -21.67 11.67
N ALA A 155 0.16 -21.86 11.97
CA ALA A 155 1.07 -20.75 12.21
C ALA A 155 1.27 -19.90 10.95
N LEU A 156 1.15 -20.50 9.77
CA LEU A 156 1.36 -19.82 8.50
C LEU A 156 0.35 -18.68 8.23
N PRO A 157 -0.98 -18.90 8.21
CA PRO A 157 -1.95 -17.80 8.05
C PRO A 157 -1.81 -16.70 9.10
N VAL A 158 -1.61 -17.06 10.38
CA VAL A 158 -1.46 -16.10 11.47
C VAL A 158 -0.18 -15.28 11.30
N GLY A 159 0.94 -15.93 10.98
CA GLY A 159 2.22 -15.28 10.74
C GLY A 159 2.18 -14.35 9.53
N LEU A 160 1.59 -14.79 8.42
CA LEU A 160 1.41 -13.96 7.22
C LEU A 160 0.54 -12.74 7.49
N PHE A 161 -0.58 -12.93 8.20
CA PHE A 161 -1.44 -11.83 8.60
C PHE A 161 -0.69 -10.82 9.49
N ALA A 162 0.09 -11.31 10.46
CA ALA A 162 0.88 -10.45 11.35
C ALA A 162 1.97 -9.68 10.59
N ILE A 163 2.74 -10.35 9.73
CA ILE A 163 3.77 -9.71 8.88
C ILE A 163 3.16 -8.64 7.99
N ASN A 164 2.02 -8.93 7.37
CA ASN A 164 1.32 -7.98 6.50
C ASN A 164 0.77 -6.79 7.30
N THR A 165 0.18 -7.05 8.47
CA THR A 165 -0.24 -5.99 9.40
C THR A 165 0.94 -5.09 9.76
N ILE A 166 2.10 -5.67 10.10
CA ILE A 166 3.32 -4.92 10.39
C ILE A 166 3.81 -4.16 9.15
N GLY A 167 3.72 -4.73 7.96
CA GLY A 167 4.11 -4.05 6.72
C GLY A 167 3.20 -2.87 6.35
N VAL A 168 1.90 -2.94 6.67
CA VAL A 168 0.91 -1.89 6.36
C VAL A 168 0.87 -0.80 7.42
N TYR A 169 0.99 -1.17 8.70
CA TYR A 169 0.88 -0.24 9.83
C TYR A 169 2.22 0.11 10.48
N GLY A 170 3.26 -0.65 10.18
CA GLY A 170 4.62 -0.31 10.58
C GLY A 170 5.02 0.99 9.90
N SER A 171 5.57 1.89 10.69
CA SER A 171 6.16 3.12 10.17
C SER A 171 7.61 2.83 9.84
N ASP A 172 7.98 2.91 8.56
CA ASP A 172 9.38 3.18 8.23
C ASP A 172 9.69 4.61 8.70
N ASP A 173 10.69 4.74 9.57
CA ASP A 173 11.24 6.04 9.92
C ASP A 173 12.05 6.61 8.75
N TYR A 174 12.36 7.90 8.83
CA TYR A 174 13.24 8.55 7.86
C TYR A 174 14.66 7.96 7.90
N VAL A 175 15.33 7.95 6.75
CA VAL A 175 16.77 7.67 6.65
C VAL A 175 17.49 8.92 6.13
N VAL A 176 18.46 9.42 6.88
CA VAL A 176 19.26 10.58 6.46
C VAL A 176 20.41 10.12 5.57
N ASN A 177 20.24 10.27 4.26
CA ASN A 177 21.29 10.01 3.27
C ASN A 177 22.14 11.26 3.03
N ARG A 178 23.45 11.19 3.31
CA ARG A 178 24.40 12.29 3.08
C ARG A 178 25.18 12.06 1.78
N ILE A 179 24.77 12.75 0.72
CA ILE A 179 25.36 12.62 -0.62
C ILE A 179 26.20 13.86 -0.93
N LYS A 180 27.46 13.66 -1.34
CA LYS A 180 28.30 14.73 -1.90
C LYS A 180 28.13 14.76 -3.41
N ILE A 181 27.62 15.86 -3.95
CA ILE A 181 27.39 16.03 -5.39
C ILE A 181 28.56 16.83 -5.98
N PRO A 182 29.47 16.22 -6.76
CA PRO A 182 30.57 16.95 -7.40
C PRO A 182 30.04 17.76 -8.59
N ILE A 183 30.11 19.08 -8.50
CA ILE A 183 29.71 19.99 -9.57
C ILE A 183 30.97 20.63 -10.16
N LYS A 184 31.24 20.36 -11.44
CA LYS A 184 32.36 20.99 -12.17
C LYS A 184 32.14 22.49 -12.27
N ASN A 185 33.19 23.27 -12.02
CA ASN A 185 33.16 24.74 -12.05
C ASN A 185 32.15 25.37 -11.06
N LEU A 186 31.85 24.70 -9.94
CA LEU A 186 31.02 25.28 -8.89
C LEU A 186 31.70 26.53 -8.32
N SER A 187 30.94 27.63 -8.22
CA SER A 187 31.40 28.87 -7.62
C SER A 187 31.93 28.62 -6.20
N SER A 188 33.05 29.26 -5.84
CA SER A 188 33.61 29.19 -4.48
C SER A 188 32.64 29.68 -3.41
N LYS A 189 31.66 30.53 -3.78
CA LYS A 189 30.58 31.00 -2.89
C LYS A 189 29.62 29.87 -2.45
N LEU A 190 29.53 28.79 -3.22
CA LEU A 190 28.71 27.61 -2.92
C LEU A 190 29.53 26.46 -2.32
N LYS A 191 30.79 26.72 -1.96
CA LYS A 191 31.62 25.72 -1.29
C LYS A 191 30.98 25.36 0.05
N ASN A 192 30.79 24.05 0.27
CA ASN A 192 30.09 23.50 1.44
C ASN A 192 28.62 23.90 1.57
N PHE A 193 27.99 24.40 0.51
CA PHE A 193 26.55 24.67 0.50
C PHE A 193 25.78 23.36 0.72
N ARG A 194 24.83 23.39 1.65
CA ARG A 194 24.05 22.22 2.08
C ARG A 194 22.58 22.39 1.72
N ILE A 195 22.03 21.34 1.14
CA ILE A 195 20.61 21.24 0.78
C ILE A 195 20.03 20.06 1.54
N THR A 196 18.97 20.29 2.31
CA THR A 196 18.11 19.19 2.76
C THR A 196 17.00 19.01 1.75
N GLN A 197 16.98 17.85 1.09
CA GLN A 197 15.85 17.44 0.26
C GLN A 197 14.91 16.57 1.08
N ILE A 198 13.62 16.90 1.04
CA ILE A 198 12.52 16.09 1.52
C ILE A 198 11.54 15.86 0.38
N SER A 199 11.00 14.65 0.27
CA SER A 199 10.05 14.27 -0.78
C SER A 199 9.03 13.29 -0.21
N ASP A 200 7.92 13.10 -0.93
CA ASP A 200 6.95 12.02 -0.66
C ASP A 200 6.44 12.03 0.79
N LEU A 201 6.20 13.22 1.34
CA LEU A 201 5.74 13.37 2.72
C LEU A 201 4.36 12.75 2.91
N HIS A 202 3.49 12.83 1.90
CA HIS A 202 2.13 12.31 1.89
C HIS A 202 1.39 12.56 3.22
N PHE A 203 1.29 13.83 3.63
CA PHE A 203 0.47 14.23 4.77
C PHE A 203 -0.90 13.58 4.70
N GLY A 204 -1.30 12.92 5.79
CA GLY A 204 -2.45 12.02 5.83
C GLY A 204 -2.31 10.95 6.92
N PRO A 205 -2.90 9.76 6.71
CA PRO A 205 -3.02 8.73 7.75
C PRO A 205 -1.71 8.32 8.43
N PHE A 206 -0.59 8.30 7.70
CA PHE A 206 0.72 7.87 8.22
C PHE A 206 1.71 9.03 8.43
N MET A 207 1.28 10.27 8.20
CA MET A 207 2.08 11.49 8.35
C MET A 207 1.18 12.60 8.91
N ASP A 208 1.10 12.66 10.23
CA ASP A 208 0.38 13.69 10.99
C ASP A 208 1.34 14.77 11.51
N ASP A 209 0.77 15.79 12.17
CA ASP A 209 1.54 16.90 12.74
C ASP A 209 2.61 16.42 13.75
N LYS A 210 2.32 15.35 14.51
CA LYS A 210 3.23 14.83 15.53
C LYS A 210 4.44 14.16 14.88
N LYS A 211 4.21 13.27 13.92
CA LYS A 211 5.29 12.60 13.19
C LYS A 211 6.10 13.59 12.38
N PHE A 212 5.44 14.58 11.75
CA PHE A 212 6.17 15.62 11.06
C PHE A 212 7.02 16.48 12.00
N ALA A 213 6.57 16.77 13.22
CA ALA A 213 7.39 17.48 14.20
C ALA A 213 8.69 16.72 14.52
N ASP A 214 8.65 15.39 14.57
CA ASP A 214 9.86 14.56 14.72
C ASP A 214 10.80 14.69 13.51
N TYR A 215 10.24 14.73 12.30
CA TYR A 215 11.00 14.93 11.06
C TYR A 215 11.61 16.34 11.03
N ALA A 216 10.85 17.36 11.43
CA ALA A 216 11.30 18.75 11.49
C ALA A 216 12.52 18.90 12.42
N ARG A 217 12.50 18.27 13.62
CA ARG A 217 13.66 18.26 14.54
C ARG A 217 14.92 17.72 13.88
N VAL A 218 14.79 16.67 13.10
CA VAL A 218 15.91 16.04 12.38
C VAL A 218 16.39 16.95 11.26
N ILE A 219 15.46 17.47 10.44
CA ILE A 219 15.76 18.39 9.34
C ILE A 219 16.54 19.60 9.84
N HIS A 220 16.10 20.21 10.96
CA HIS A 220 16.81 21.32 11.59
C HIS A 220 18.22 20.93 12.05
N SER A 221 18.41 19.73 12.61
CA SER A 221 19.72 19.23 13.05
C SER A 221 20.75 19.07 11.91
N LEU A 222 20.30 18.99 10.65
CA LEU A 222 21.21 18.87 9.50
C LEU A 222 21.95 20.17 9.19
N GLY A 223 21.43 21.32 9.63
CA GLY A 223 22.04 22.64 9.46
C GLY A 223 22.25 23.01 7.99
N SER A 224 21.22 22.80 7.15
CA SER A 224 21.27 23.09 5.72
C SER A 224 21.03 24.58 5.43
N ASP A 225 21.62 25.07 4.33
CA ASP A 225 21.45 26.45 3.88
C ASP A 225 20.05 26.66 3.30
N ILE A 226 19.54 25.68 2.55
CA ILE A 226 18.17 25.64 2.03
C ILE A 226 17.52 24.29 2.31
N ILE A 227 16.19 24.30 2.32
CA ILE A 227 15.37 23.08 2.31
C ILE A 227 14.58 23.05 1.00
N VAL A 228 14.53 21.88 0.36
CA VAL A 228 13.74 21.65 -0.85
C VAL A 228 12.72 20.53 -0.63
N VAL A 229 11.45 20.77 -0.98
CA VAL A 229 10.33 19.83 -0.88
C VAL A 229 9.91 19.38 -2.27
N THR A 230 10.33 18.19 -2.69
CA THR A 230 10.27 17.78 -4.10
C THR A 230 9.04 16.93 -4.42
N GLY A 231 7.84 17.48 -4.21
CA GLY A 231 6.56 16.87 -4.60
C GLY A 231 5.97 15.88 -3.61
N ASP A 232 4.73 15.47 -3.90
CA ASP A 232 3.95 14.46 -3.17
C ASP A 232 3.85 14.80 -1.68
N ILE A 233 3.43 16.04 -1.43
CA ILE A 233 3.28 16.62 -0.10
C ILE A 233 2.00 16.10 0.55
N ILE A 234 0.90 16.01 -0.19
CA ILE A 234 -0.39 15.54 0.34
C ILE A 234 -0.71 14.13 -0.14
N HIS A 235 -1.38 13.33 0.69
CA HIS A 235 -1.72 11.96 0.32
C HIS A 235 -2.94 11.88 -0.61
N SER A 236 -4.13 12.19 -0.11
CA SER A 236 -5.36 11.87 -0.85
C SER A 236 -6.51 12.87 -0.71
N SER A 237 -6.44 13.88 0.17
CA SER A 237 -7.58 14.79 0.42
C SER A 237 -7.18 16.27 0.44
N ASN A 238 -8.08 17.12 -0.04
CA ASN A 238 -7.97 18.58 0.04
C ASN A 238 -7.94 19.09 1.48
N GLU A 239 -8.57 18.38 2.40
CA GLU A 239 -8.63 18.74 3.82
C GLU A 239 -7.24 18.70 4.49
N LEU A 240 -6.30 17.97 3.88
CA LEU A 240 -4.93 17.80 4.38
C LEU A 240 -4.02 18.96 3.95
N ILE A 241 -4.42 19.77 2.96
CA ILE A 241 -3.59 20.87 2.43
C ILE A 241 -3.24 21.90 3.53
N PRO A 242 -4.19 22.39 4.35
CA PRO A 242 -3.87 23.33 5.42
C PRO A 242 -2.99 22.70 6.50
N MET A 243 -3.15 21.41 6.79
CA MET A 243 -2.30 20.69 7.74
C MET A 243 -0.85 20.62 7.23
N ALA A 244 -0.66 20.18 5.98
CA ALA A 244 0.64 20.12 5.35
C ALA A 244 1.34 21.49 5.32
N ALA A 245 0.62 22.55 4.96
CA ALA A 245 1.16 23.90 4.96
C ALA A 245 1.57 24.38 6.37
N ARG A 246 0.73 24.14 7.39
CA ARG A 246 1.07 24.46 8.79
C ARG A 246 2.30 23.70 9.27
N ALA A 247 2.38 22.41 8.94
CA ALA A 247 3.49 21.55 9.31
C ALA A 247 4.80 22.06 8.67
N LEU A 248 4.81 22.27 7.35
CA LEU A 248 5.99 22.78 6.64
C LEU A 248 6.40 24.20 7.06
N ASN A 249 5.47 25.03 7.53
CA ASN A 249 5.78 26.36 8.07
C ASN A 249 6.60 26.33 9.38
N GLN A 250 6.71 25.17 10.04
CA GLN A 250 7.59 24.98 11.20
C GLN A 250 9.07 24.84 10.80
N LEU A 251 9.35 24.58 9.52
CA LEU A 251 10.71 24.48 9.02
C LEU A 251 11.36 25.87 8.95
N GLU A 252 12.68 25.88 9.09
CA GLU A 252 13.49 27.09 9.02
C GLU A 252 14.80 26.78 8.29
N ALA A 253 15.13 27.63 7.32
CA ALA A 253 16.39 27.59 6.58
C ALA A 253 16.77 29.01 6.17
N LYS A 254 18.05 29.36 6.31
CA LYS A 254 18.53 30.74 6.08
C LYS A 254 18.31 31.21 4.64
N GLY A 255 18.52 30.31 3.68
CA GLY A 255 18.30 30.57 2.26
C GLY A 255 16.87 30.30 1.80
N GLY A 256 15.94 30.01 2.70
CA GLY A 256 14.54 29.74 2.38
C GLY A 256 14.20 28.28 2.16
N ILE A 257 12.90 28.04 1.97
CA ILE A 257 12.30 26.72 1.75
C ILE A 257 11.61 26.76 0.40
N TYR A 258 11.98 25.87 -0.50
CA TYR A 258 11.45 25.80 -1.85
C TYR A 258 10.73 24.48 -2.06
N GLY A 259 9.69 24.46 -2.89
CA GLY A 259 9.00 23.22 -3.21
C GLY A 259 8.60 23.12 -4.67
N CYS A 260 8.29 21.91 -5.12
CA CYS A 260 7.62 21.68 -6.39
C CYS A 260 6.41 20.76 -6.20
N ILE A 261 5.53 20.77 -7.19
CA ILE A 261 4.27 20.01 -7.20
C ILE A 261 4.54 18.60 -7.73
N GLY A 262 4.10 17.58 -7.00
CA GLY A 262 4.10 16.18 -7.42
C GLY A 262 2.78 15.77 -8.06
N ASN A 263 2.63 14.50 -8.41
CA ASN A 263 1.42 14.00 -9.05
C ASN A 263 0.21 13.98 -8.11
N HIS A 264 0.42 13.79 -6.80
CA HIS A 264 -0.69 13.75 -5.85
C HIS A 264 -1.43 15.10 -5.75
N GLU A 265 -0.70 16.21 -5.80
CA GLU A 265 -1.32 17.53 -5.84
C GLU A 265 -2.18 17.74 -7.10
N TYR A 266 -1.79 17.16 -8.24
CA TYR A 266 -2.60 17.18 -9.47
C TYR A 266 -3.83 16.27 -9.38
N TYR A 267 -3.70 15.09 -8.77
CA TYR A 267 -4.81 14.14 -8.64
C TYR A 267 -5.93 14.65 -7.73
N ILE A 268 -5.59 15.48 -6.75
CA ILE A 268 -6.53 15.97 -5.75
C ILE A 268 -7.13 17.32 -6.19
N ASN A 269 -6.37 18.42 -6.04
CA ASN A 269 -6.78 19.75 -6.49
C ASN A 269 -5.59 20.72 -6.45
N VAL A 270 -4.84 20.77 -7.54
CA VAL A 270 -3.65 21.63 -7.64
C VAL A 270 -3.96 23.12 -7.42
N THR A 271 -5.18 23.56 -7.77
CA THR A 271 -5.60 24.95 -7.59
C THR A 271 -5.79 25.29 -6.11
N ALA A 272 -6.47 24.42 -5.36
CA ALA A 272 -6.63 24.58 -3.92
C ALA A 272 -5.29 24.50 -3.19
N PHE A 273 -4.44 23.55 -3.60
CA PHE A 273 -3.08 23.41 -3.07
C PHE A 273 -2.28 24.70 -3.23
N ARG A 274 -2.23 25.24 -4.46
CA ARG A 274 -1.53 26.50 -4.75
C ARG A 274 -2.06 27.67 -3.96
N LYS A 275 -3.39 27.77 -3.78
CA LYS A 275 -4.00 28.86 -3.01
C LYS A 275 -3.49 28.86 -1.57
N VAL A 276 -3.47 27.70 -0.92
CA VAL A 276 -3.01 27.60 0.48
C VAL A 276 -1.49 27.79 0.58
N PHE A 277 -0.72 27.15 -0.30
CA PHE A 277 0.74 27.24 -0.25
C PHE A 277 1.30 28.62 -0.63
N LYS A 278 0.52 29.44 -1.35
CA LYS A 278 0.87 30.85 -1.60
C LYS A 278 1.03 31.66 -0.31
N GLU A 279 0.35 31.27 0.77
CA GLU A 279 0.43 31.91 2.09
C GLU A 279 1.43 31.19 3.03
N SER A 280 2.10 30.14 2.54
CA SER A 280 3.08 29.38 3.30
C SER A 280 4.50 29.92 3.14
N LYS A 281 5.42 29.53 4.04
CA LYS A 281 6.86 29.80 3.92
C LYS A 281 7.51 29.01 2.77
N VAL A 282 6.84 27.98 2.26
CA VAL A 282 7.35 27.15 1.17
C VAL A 282 7.06 27.84 -0.16
N ASP A 283 8.12 28.31 -0.81
CA ASP A 283 8.03 28.92 -2.13
C ASP A 283 7.87 27.83 -3.20
N ILE A 284 6.63 27.60 -3.63
CA ILE A 284 6.30 26.59 -4.64
C ILE A 284 6.68 27.10 -6.04
N LEU A 285 7.69 26.47 -6.62
CA LEU A 285 8.21 26.76 -7.96
C LEU A 285 7.47 25.91 -9.01
N ILE A 286 6.88 26.56 -10.01
CA ILE A 286 6.14 25.91 -11.11
C ILE A 286 6.73 26.37 -12.43
N ASN A 287 7.64 25.59 -13.01
CA ASN A 287 8.44 26.01 -14.17
C ASN A 287 9.13 27.37 -13.95
N GLU A 288 9.54 27.63 -12.70
CA GLU A 288 10.16 28.85 -12.25
C GLU A 288 11.54 28.56 -11.63
N SER A 289 12.36 29.60 -11.54
CA SER A 289 13.61 29.58 -10.78
C SER A 289 13.72 30.84 -9.92
N ARG A 290 14.55 30.78 -8.87
CA ARG A 290 14.94 31.95 -8.08
C ARG A 290 16.40 32.28 -8.38
N ARG A 291 16.69 33.57 -8.47
CA ARG A 291 18.01 34.12 -8.81
C ARG A 291 18.65 34.76 -7.60
#